data_AF-A0A1S1EDY9-F1
#
_entry.id   AF-A0A1S1EDY9-F1
#
_cell.length_a   1.000
_cell.length_b   1.000
_cell.length_c   1.000
_cell.angle_alpha   90.00
_cell.angle_beta   90.00
_cell.angle_gamma   90.00
#
_symmetry.space_group_name_H-M   'P 1'
#
loop_
_entity.id
_entity.type
_entity.pdbx_description
1 polymer ?
#
loop_
_entity_poly.entity_id
_entity_poly.type
_entity_poly.pdbx_seq_one_letter_code
_entity_poly.pdbx_strand_id
1 'polypeptide(L)'
;MELNQPADQVIAVEAKFNLTSDEDTAMRELRKLRGDMWDRNVPFDGTTLRQAAAKHGLTTRDAYVGAAKYDAGLSRIALQRGAEAAKFFRHQRPYNSTCTNNCGDINTATYKGKAAPGENLHSVASMGKAMQDWGYGEVNDLVRANGHFNNGNGHLHNLLDPRMRHYGFASVVTAEGEASVTSTCGVGAGNERIAGEQSTVLHRPANGREKPSTTPKKLVFGGAASSSSPKEILGIIATVLTVLSVLQTLYKFVEPQLKQLRDLV
;
A
#
# COMPACT_ATOMS: atom_id res chain seq x y z
N MET A 1 9.12 6.94 -12.15
CA MET A 1 9.71 6.63 -10.83
C MET A 1 11.18 6.50 -11.04
N GLU A 2 11.98 7.00 -10.10
CA GLU A 2 13.43 6.98 -10.24
C GLU A 2 13.94 5.67 -9.64
N LEU A 3 14.47 4.80 -10.50
CA LEU A 3 15.13 3.59 -10.08
C LEU A 3 16.49 3.99 -9.52
N ASN A 4 16.87 3.42 -8.37
CA ASN A 4 18.21 3.57 -7.80
C ASN A 4 19.28 2.72 -8.51
N GLN A 5 18.96 2.16 -9.67
CA GLN A 5 19.82 1.31 -10.48
C GLN A 5 19.64 1.61 -11.96
N PRO A 6 20.67 1.38 -12.79
CA PRO A 6 20.57 1.41 -14.24
C PRO A 6 19.47 0.50 -14.80
N ALA A 7 18.93 0.83 -15.98
CA ALA A 7 17.80 0.12 -16.58
C ALA A 7 18.09 -1.35 -16.96
N ASP A 8 19.36 -1.72 -17.13
CA ASP A 8 19.79 -3.11 -17.36
C ASP A 8 19.99 -3.91 -16.07
N GLN A 9 19.81 -3.28 -14.91
CA GLN A 9 19.98 -3.88 -13.56
C GLN A 9 18.64 -4.10 -12.85
N VAL A 10 17.55 -4.20 -13.62
CA VAL A 10 16.19 -4.31 -13.12
C VAL A 10 15.57 -5.66 -13.45
N ILE A 11 14.48 -5.97 -12.76
CA ILE A 11 13.57 -7.06 -13.05
C ILE A 11 12.21 -6.47 -13.40
N ALA A 12 11.72 -6.82 -14.58
CA ALA A 12 10.37 -6.51 -15.02
C ALA A 12 9.37 -7.50 -14.38
N VAL A 13 8.32 -6.97 -13.75
CA VAL A 13 7.26 -7.75 -13.13
C VAL A 13 5.90 -7.20 -13.57
N GLU A 14 4.99 -8.08 -13.98
CA GLU A 14 3.59 -7.69 -14.12
C GLU A 14 3.01 -7.37 -12.75
N ALA A 15 2.25 -6.28 -12.70
CA ALA A 15 1.65 -5.77 -11.49
C ALA A 15 0.23 -5.27 -11.71
N LYS A 16 -0.61 -5.44 -10.68
CA LYS A 16 -1.96 -4.92 -10.58
C LYS A 16 -2.06 -4.00 -9.36
N PHE A 17 -2.63 -2.81 -9.54
CA PHE A 17 -2.83 -1.83 -8.48
C PHE A 17 -3.97 -0.86 -8.82
N ASN A 18 -4.50 -0.15 -7.82
CA ASN A 18 -5.51 0.89 -8.02
C ASN A 18 -5.30 2.05 -7.04
N LEU A 19 -4.50 3.04 -7.46
CA LEU A 19 -4.13 4.15 -6.58
C LEU A 19 -5.32 5.03 -6.20
N THR A 20 -6.39 5.06 -7.01
CA THR A 20 -7.62 5.80 -6.67
C THR A 20 -8.35 5.13 -5.51
N SER A 21 -8.54 3.80 -5.58
CA SER A 21 -9.18 3.05 -4.50
C SER A 21 -8.33 3.03 -3.23
N ASP A 22 -7.01 2.94 -3.37
CA ASP A 22 -6.07 3.03 -2.25
C ASP A 22 -6.11 4.43 -1.60
N GLU A 23 -6.13 5.52 -2.38
CA GLU A 23 -6.30 6.90 -1.89
C GLU A 23 -7.58 7.03 -1.07
N ASP A 24 -8.73 6.66 -1.66
CA ASP A 24 -10.04 6.81 -1.03
C ASP A 24 -10.13 6.02 0.29
N THR A 25 -9.61 4.79 0.28
CA THR A 25 -9.59 3.93 1.46
C THR A 25 -8.66 4.47 2.52
N ALA A 26 -7.39 4.70 2.18
CA ALA A 26 -6.37 5.08 3.13
C ALA A 26 -6.64 6.45 3.76
N MET A 27 -7.06 7.45 2.97
CA MET A 27 -7.32 8.78 3.49
C MET A 27 -8.53 8.80 4.42
N ARG A 28 -9.56 7.99 4.14
CA ARG A 28 -10.71 7.82 5.06
C ARG A 28 -10.26 7.21 6.37
N GLU A 29 -9.53 6.09 6.32
CA GLU A 29 -9.07 5.40 7.54
C GLU A 29 -8.05 6.23 8.33
N LEU A 30 -7.13 6.94 7.66
CA LEU A 30 -6.16 7.82 8.32
C LEU A 30 -6.84 8.97 9.07
N ARG A 31 -7.82 9.63 8.44
CA ARG A 31 -8.56 10.73 9.07
C ARG A 31 -9.38 10.26 10.25
N LYS A 32 -10.02 9.10 10.12
CA LYS A 32 -10.73 8.44 11.22
C LYS A 32 -9.78 8.12 12.37
N LEU A 33 -8.67 7.44 12.10
CA LEU A 33 -7.64 7.10 13.08
C LEU A 33 -7.13 8.34 13.83
N ARG A 34 -6.72 9.38 13.09
CA ARG A 34 -6.22 10.64 13.69
C ARG A 34 -7.29 11.32 14.54
N GLY A 35 -8.55 11.31 14.11
CA GLY A 35 -9.68 11.83 14.88
C GLY A 35 -9.86 11.08 16.19
N ASP A 36 -9.94 9.76 16.13
CA ASP A 36 -10.13 8.91 17.31
C ASP A 36 -8.97 9.02 18.30
N MET A 37 -7.72 9.05 17.81
CA MET A 37 -6.53 9.20 18.66
C MET A 37 -6.46 10.59 19.30
N TRP A 38 -6.90 11.64 18.58
CA TRP A 38 -7.04 12.98 19.14
C TRP A 38 -8.08 13.03 20.26
N ASP A 39 -9.25 12.42 20.02
CA ASP A 39 -10.37 12.42 20.97
C ASP A 39 -10.00 11.67 22.26
N ARG A 40 -9.32 10.52 22.10
CA ARG A 40 -8.73 9.75 23.21
C ARG A 40 -7.52 10.44 23.86
N ASN A 41 -6.93 11.42 23.18
CA ASN A 41 -5.71 12.13 23.58
C ASN A 41 -4.58 11.18 23.98
N VAL A 42 -4.29 10.21 23.11
CA VAL A 42 -3.27 9.16 23.36
C VAL A 42 -1.89 9.77 23.64
N PRO A 43 -1.02 9.07 24.38
CA PRO A 43 0.35 9.53 24.58
C PRO A 43 1.12 9.54 23.24
N PHE A 44 2.00 10.52 23.07
CA PHE A 44 2.87 10.70 21.91
C PHE A 44 4.15 11.41 22.33
N ASP A 45 5.32 10.80 22.08
CA ASP A 45 6.65 11.32 22.45
C ASP A 45 6.77 11.80 23.91
N GLY A 46 6.27 11.01 24.86
CA GLY A 46 6.30 11.31 26.30
C GLY A 46 5.36 12.45 26.74
N THR A 47 4.54 12.97 25.83
CA THR A 47 3.47 13.95 26.09
C THR A 47 2.13 13.41 25.57
N THR A 48 1.11 14.26 25.44
CA THR A 48 -0.16 13.87 24.80
C THR A 48 -0.17 14.25 23.33
N LEU A 49 -0.95 13.54 22.51
CA LEU A 49 -1.05 13.83 21.07
C LEU A 49 -1.49 15.28 20.80
N ARG A 50 -2.41 15.83 21.60
CA ARG A 50 -2.83 17.24 21.48
C ARG A 50 -1.69 18.21 21.76
N GLN A 51 -0.88 17.95 22.78
CA GLN A 51 0.30 18.78 23.09
C GLN A 51 1.37 18.67 22.01
N ALA A 52 1.63 17.47 21.50
CA ALA A 52 2.54 17.28 20.37
C ALA A 52 2.04 18.02 19.12
N ALA A 53 0.75 17.92 18.79
CA ALA A 53 0.15 18.60 17.66
C ALA A 53 0.17 20.13 17.80
N ALA A 54 -0.09 20.66 19.01
CA ALA A 54 -0.05 22.09 19.28
C ALA A 54 1.36 22.70 19.04
N LYS A 55 2.44 21.95 19.30
CA LYS A 55 3.83 22.37 18.96
C LYS A 55 4.02 22.62 17.45
N HIS A 56 3.16 22.06 16.62
CA HIS A 56 3.15 22.22 15.17
C HIS A 56 1.97 23.06 14.66
N GLY A 57 1.39 23.91 15.52
CA GLY A 57 0.32 24.85 15.18
C GLY A 57 -1.06 24.21 14.99
N LEU A 58 -1.24 22.95 15.39
CA LEU A 58 -2.51 22.22 15.26
C LEU A 58 -3.21 22.17 16.60
N THR A 59 -3.96 23.21 16.92
CA THR A 59 -4.59 23.37 18.24
C THR A 59 -6.02 22.83 18.32
N THR A 60 -6.59 22.42 17.19
CA THR A 60 -7.94 21.84 17.12
C THR A 60 -7.91 20.46 16.45
N ARG A 61 -8.94 19.66 16.76
CA ARG A 61 -9.16 18.35 16.14
C ARG A 61 -9.16 18.45 14.63
N ASP A 62 -9.96 19.36 14.09
CA ASP A 62 -10.13 19.53 12.65
C ASP A 62 -8.86 20.01 11.97
N ALA A 63 -8.07 20.88 12.62
CA ALA A 63 -6.76 21.26 12.12
C ALA A 63 -5.81 20.05 12.07
N TYR A 64 -5.76 19.24 13.13
CA TYR A 64 -4.89 18.07 13.20
C TYR A 64 -5.25 16.97 12.19
N VAL A 65 -6.54 16.67 12.06
CA VAL A 65 -7.07 15.67 11.11
C VAL A 65 -6.98 16.18 9.68
N GLY A 66 -7.40 17.42 9.43
CA GLY A 66 -7.42 18.05 8.11
C GLY A 66 -6.04 18.39 7.55
N ALA A 67 -5.01 18.44 8.39
CA ALA A 67 -3.65 18.67 7.93
C ALA A 67 -3.03 17.46 7.21
N ALA A 68 -3.60 16.25 7.33
CA ALA A 68 -3.20 15.11 6.53
C ALA A 68 -3.79 15.22 5.10
N LYS A 69 -2.90 15.36 4.12
CA LYS A 69 -3.22 15.55 2.71
C LYS A 69 -2.69 14.41 1.88
N TYR A 70 -3.49 13.99 0.91
CA TYR A 70 -3.02 13.07 -0.12
C TYR A 70 -2.00 13.76 -1.04
N ASP A 71 -0.98 13.02 -1.46
CA ASP A 71 0.02 13.43 -2.44
C ASP A 71 0.28 12.31 -3.45
N ALA A 72 -0.06 12.58 -4.71
CA ALA A 72 0.04 11.58 -5.78
C ALA A 72 1.49 11.23 -6.13
N GLY A 73 2.44 12.16 -5.93
CA GLY A 73 3.86 11.90 -6.08
C GLY A 73 4.36 10.88 -5.05
N LEU A 74 3.91 11.01 -3.79
CA LEU A 74 4.19 10.03 -2.75
C LEU A 74 3.55 8.67 -3.07
N SER A 75 2.36 8.62 -3.68
CA SER A 75 1.76 7.33 -4.09
C SER A 75 2.57 6.63 -5.17
N ARG A 76 3.27 7.38 -6.03
CA ARG A 76 4.23 6.79 -6.97
C ARG A 76 5.43 6.22 -6.21
N ILE A 77 5.99 6.94 -5.26
CA ILE A 77 7.07 6.40 -4.40
C ILE A 77 6.60 5.11 -3.70
N ALA A 78 5.40 5.12 -3.10
CA ALA A 78 4.79 3.96 -2.47
C ALA A 78 4.59 2.79 -3.46
N LEU A 79 4.20 3.06 -4.71
CA LEU A 79 4.06 2.05 -5.76
C LEU A 79 5.40 1.39 -6.12
N GLN A 80 6.48 2.18 -6.26
CA GLN A 80 7.83 1.64 -6.46
C GLN A 80 8.22 0.73 -5.30
N ARG A 81 8.01 1.22 -4.08
CA ARG A 81 8.34 0.50 -2.85
C ARG A 81 7.49 -0.74 -2.69
N GLY A 82 6.22 -0.72 -3.10
CA GLY A 82 5.34 -1.88 -3.11
C GLY A 82 5.85 -2.98 -4.04
N ALA A 83 6.27 -2.64 -5.27
CA ALA A 83 6.87 -3.61 -6.19
C ALA A 83 8.18 -4.22 -5.65
N GLU A 84 8.97 -3.45 -4.93
CA GLU A 84 10.20 -3.92 -4.28
C GLU A 84 9.91 -4.80 -3.04
N ALA A 85 8.97 -4.37 -2.20
CA ALA A 85 8.60 -5.02 -0.94
C ALA A 85 7.80 -6.31 -1.14
N ALA A 86 7.05 -6.42 -2.25
CA ALA A 86 6.33 -7.62 -2.65
C ALA A 86 7.26 -8.85 -2.75
N LYS A 87 8.51 -8.64 -3.18
CA LYS A 87 9.54 -9.69 -3.19
C LYS A 87 10.39 -9.71 -1.92
N PHE A 88 10.79 -8.54 -1.43
CA PHE A 88 11.69 -8.38 -0.29
C PHE A 88 11.05 -7.48 0.77
N PHE A 89 10.27 -8.08 1.67
CA PHE A 89 9.54 -7.35 2.70
C PHE A 89 10.48 -6.77 3.77
N ARG A 90 11.00 -5.56 3.52
CA ARG A 90 11.91 -4.83 4.40
C ARG A 90 11.96 -3.33 4.06
N HIS A 91 12.28 -2.51 5.06
CA HIS A 91 12.61 -1.09 4.92
C HIS A 91 14.01 -0.86 4.31
N GLN A 92 14.28 -1.55 3.20
CA GLN A 92 15.51 -1.45 2.44
C GLN A 92 15.20 -1.76 0.97
N ARG A 93 15.62 -0.88 0.07
CA ARG A 93 15.48 -1.11 -1.37
C ARG A 93 16.40 -2.27 -1.81
N PRO A 94 16.00 -3.08 -2.80
CA PRO A 94 16.91 -4.03 -3.41
C PRO A 94 18.01 -3.30 -4.17
N TYR A 95 19.20 -3.90 -4.15
CA TYR A 95 20.38 -3.42 -4.87
C TYR A 95 21.34 -4.59 -5.11
N ASN A 96 22.27 -4.41 -6.04
CA ASN A 96 23.34 -5.34 -6.36
C ASN A 96 24.69 -4.62 -6.38
N SER A 97 25.73 -5.26 -6.90
CA SER A 97 27.09 -4.72 -6.94
C SER A 97 27.27 -3.46 -7.80
N THR A 98 26.29 -3.09 -8.65
CA THR A 98 26.35 -1.82 -9.41
C THR A 98 25.87 -0.62 -8.59
N CYS A 99 25.32 -0.86 -7.39
CA CYS A 99 25.01 0.21 -6.46
C CYS A 99 26.28 0.92 -5.97
N THR A 100 26.32 2.23 -6.19
CA THR A 100 27.26 3.13 -5.54
C THR A 100 26.44 4.16 -4.76
N ASN A 101 26.81 4.50 -3.51
CA ASN A 101 26.14 5.49 -2.64
C ASN A 101 24.78 5.07 -2.02
N ASN A 102 24.82 4.13 -1.06
CA ASN A 102 23.70 3.75 -0.17
C ASN A 102 22.32 3.56 -0.87
N CYS A 103 22.31 2.95 -2.06
CA CYS A 103 21.07 2.75 -2.84
C CYS A 103 20.03 1.92 -2.10
N GLY A 104 20.42 1.16 -1.08
CA GLY A 104 19.49 0.41 -0.23
C GLY A 104 18.61 1.30 0.65
N ASP A 105 18.94 2.57 0.83
CA ASP A 105 18.13 3.52 1.60
C ASP A 105 16.79 3.79 0.91
N ILE A 106 15.71 3.76 1.69
CA ILE A 106 14.35 4.07 1.22
C ILE A 106 14.24 5.48 0.64
N ASN A 107 15.05 6.43 1.13
CA ASN A 107 15.07 7.82 0.67
C ASN A 107 15.58 7.97 -0.77
N THR A 108 16.23 6.96 -1.32
CA THR A 108 16.60 6.97 -2.74
C THR A 108 15.40 6.68 -3.66
N ALA A 109 14.26 6.26 -3.11
CA ALA A 109 13.01 6.17 -3.87
C ALA A 109 12.41 7.57 -3.99
N THR A 110 12.54 8.13 -5.18
CA THR A 110 12.16 9.52 -5.46
C THR A 110 11.17 9.63 -6.60
N TYR A 111 10.43 10.74 -6.58
CA TYR A 111 9.62 11.19 -7.69
C TYR A 111 9.93 12.66 -7.96
N LYS A 112 10.46 12.95 -9.15
CA LYS A 112 10.94 14.28 -9.55
C LYS A 112 12.00 14.80 -8.56
N GLY A 113 12.92 13.93 -8.16
CA GLY A 113 13.98 14.22 -7.20
C GLY A 113 13.54 14.42 -5.74
N LYS A 114 12.25 14.20 -5.41
CA LYS A 114 11.75 14.32 -4.03
C LYS A 114 11.55 12.94 -3.40
N ALA A 115 12.04 12.77 -2.18
CA ALA A 115 11.96 11.54 -1.41
C ALA A 115 10.83 11.56 -0.37
N ALA A 116 10.53 10.39 0.20
CA ALA A 116 9.63 10.23 1.33
C ALA A 116 10.38 9.59 2.52
N PRO A 117 10.66 10.33 3.60
CA PRO A 117 11.42 9.81 4.73
C PRO A 117 10.65 8.84 5.63
N GLY A 118 9.31 8.85 5.59
CA GLY A 118 8.49 7.88 6.32
C GLY A 118 7.94 6.80 5.39
N GLU A 119 7.98 5.55 5.86
CA GLU A 119 7.46 4.38 5.15
C GLU A 119 6.78 3.45 6.15
N ASN A 120 5.56 2.99 5.84
CA ASN A 120 5.00 1.79 6.46
C ASN A 120 4.85 0.71 5.38
N LEU A 121 5.13 -0.55 5.75
CA LEU A 121 5.00 -1.70 4.87
C LEU A 121 4.02 -2.71 5.47
N HIS A 122 3.22 -3.35 4.61
CA HIS A 122 2.36 -4.47 4.98
C HIS A 122 2.42 -5.52 3.87
N SER A 123 2.48 -6.80 4.23
CA SER A 123 2.79 -7.91 3.32
C SER A 123 1.61 -8.42 2.47
N VAL A 124 0.54 -7.64 2.36
CA VAL A 124 -0.67 -8.02 1.61
C VAL A 124 -1.15 -6.82 0.82
N ALA A 125 -1.75 -7.04 -0.33
CA ALA A 125 -2.30 -5.95 -1.17
C ALA A 125 -3.74 -5.62 -0.75
N SER A 126 -3.90 -5.10 0.47
CA SER A 126 -5.19 -4.65 0.99
C SER A 126 -5.01 -3.41 1.86
N MET A 127 -5.26 -2.24 1.28
CA MET A 127 -5.06 -0.97 1.97
C MET A 127 -5.92 -0.86 3.24
N GLY A 128 -7.15 -1.37 3.22
CA GLY A 128 -8.02 -1.37 4.40
C GLY A 128 -7.42 -2.18 5.56
N LYS A 129 -6.92 -3.40 5.27
CA LYS A 129 -6.25 -4.22 6.28
C LYS A 129 -4.94 -3.58 6.74
N ALA A 130 -4.14 -3.06 5.82
CA ALA A 130 -2.88 -2.40 6.14
C ALA A 130 -3.08 -1.20 7.07
N MET A 131 -4.05 -0.33 6.78
CA MET A 131 -4.40 0.80 7.64
C MET A 131 -4.92 0.39 9.02
N GLN A 132 -5.66 -0.72 9.11
CA GLN A 132 -6.13 -1.25 10.39
C GLN A 132 -4.95 -1.72 11.26
N ASP A 133 -4.02 -2.47 10.68
CA ASP A 133 -2.90 -3.06 11.40
C ASP A 133 -1.84 -2.01 11.76
N TRP A 134 -1.48 -1.12 10.82
CA TRP A 134 -0.62 0.03 11.11
C TRP A 134 -1.23 1.01 12.09
N GLY A 135 -2.56 1.13 12.10
CA GLY A 135 -3.30 2.07 12.92
C GLY A 135 -3.67 1.48 14.27
N TYR A 136 -4.91 1.01 14.38
CA TYR A 136 -5.47 0.52 15.65
C TYR A 136 -4.73 -0.69 16.21
N GLY A 137 -4.10 -1.51 15.34
CA GLY A 137 -3.31 -2.68 15.74
C GLY A 137 -2.16 -2.35 16.70
N GLU A 138 -1.60 -1.14 16.62
CA GLU A 138 -0.40 -0.75 17.37
C GLU A 138 -0.67 0.19 18.55
N VAL A 139 -1.94 0.55 18.80
CA VAL A 139 -2.29 1.52 19.85
C VAL A 139 -1.87 1.05 21.24
N ASN A 140 -2.00 -0.25 21.53
CA ASN A 140 -1.61 -0.79 22.83
C ASN A 140 -0.09 -0.69 23.06
N ASP A 141 0.71 -0.90 22.01
CA ASP A 141 2.16 -0.73 22.07
C ASP A 141 2.57 0.74 22.23
N LEU A 142 1.88 1.66 21.57
CA LEU A 142 2.08 3.10 21.75
C LEU A 142 1.80 3.52 23.21
N VAL A 143 0.67 3.06 23.78
CA VAL A 143 0.30 3.39 25.16
C VAL A 143 1.29 2.80 26.16
N ARG A 144 1.68 1.52 26.00
CA ARG A 144 2.69 0.88 26.85
C ARG A 144 4.03 1.61 26.81
N ALA A 145 4.40 2.15 25.66
CA ALA A 145 5.63 2.91 25.47
C ALA A 145 5.52 4.39 25.90
N ASN A 146 4.42 4.81 26.53
CA ASN A 146 4.13 6.21 26.86
C ASN A 146 4.30 7.14 25.63
N GLY A 147 3.88 6.68 24.46
CA GLY A 147 3.95 7.42 23.21
C GLY A 147 5.31 7.43 22.53
N HIS A 148 6.36 6.84 23.12
CA HIS A 148 7.67 6.77 22.50
C HIS A 148 7.71 5.73 21.38
N PHE A 149 8.35 6.10 20.28
CA PHE A 149 8.58 5.23 19.14
C PHE A 149 9.29 3.92 19.55
N ASN A 150 8.80 2.79 19.05
CA ASN A 150 9.50 1.51 19.05
C ASN A 150 9.02 0.61 17.89
N ASN A 151 9.60 -0.59 17.77
CA ASN A 151 9.27 -1.53 16.68
C ASN A 151 7.81 -2.05 16.69
N GLY A 152 7.10 -1.94 17.82
CA GLY A 152 5.70 -2.35 17.93
C GLY A 152 4.69 -1.23 17.69
N ASN A 153 5.14 0.02 17.58
CA ASN A 153 4.26 1.18 17.33
C ASN A 153 4.73 2.10 16.22
N GLY A 154 5.77 1.70 15.48
CA GLY A 154 6.41 2.58 14.50
C GLY A 154 5.50 3.00 13.36
N HIS A 155 4.58 2.12 12.94
CA HIS A 155 3.65 2.44 11.87
C HIS A 155 2.61 3.47 12.35
N LEU A 156 2.04 3.26 13.54
CA LEU A 156 1.09 4.19 14.14
C LEU A 156 1.75 5.53 14.45
N HIS A 157 2.98 5.52 14.97
CA HIS A 157 3.75 6.72 15.27
C HIS A 157 3.91 7.59 14.02
N ASN A 158 4.26 6.98 12.87
CA ASN A 158 4.34 7.65 11.59
C ASN A 158 2.99 8.25 11.13
N LEU A 159 1.87 7.54 11.30
CA LEU A 159 0.53 8.01 10.91
C LEU A 159 0.00 9.16 11.80
N LEU A 160 0.39 9.18 13.06
CA LEU A 160 -0.03 10.20 14.03
C LEU A 160 0.88 11.43 14.06
N ASP A 161 2.12 11.32 13.59
CA ASP A 161 3.09 12.41 13.67
C ASP A 161 2.53 13.72 13.09
N PRO A 162 2.39 14.77 13.91
CA PRO A 162 1.92 16.07 13.44
C PRO A 162 2.83 16.71 12.39
N ARG A 163 4.09 16.29 12.25
CA ARG A 163 5.03 16.79 11.23
C ARG A 163 4.73 16.23 9.85
N MET A 164 4.11 15.05 9.77
CA MET A 164 3.76 14.40 8.50
C MET A 164 2.45 14.98 7.96
N ARG A 165 2.55 15.70 6.84
CA ARG A 165 1.43 16.43 6.21
C ARG A 165 0.96 15.81 4.91
N HIS A 166 1.85 15.12 4.21
CA HIS A 166 1.60 14.55 2.91
C HIS A 166 1.75 13.03 2.97
N TYR A 167 0.79 12.33 2.37
CA TYR A 167 0.70 10.88 2.39
C TYR A 167 0.42 10.36 0.98
N GLY A 168 1.19 9.35 0.58
CA GLY A 168 0.92 8.53 -0.60
C GLY A 168 0.69 7.09 -0.21
N PHE A 169 -0.08 6.38 -1.02
CA PHE A 169 -0.50 5.00 -0.73
C PHE A 169 -0.49 4.16 -2.00
N ALA A 170 -0.10 2.89 -1.88
CA ALA A 170 -0.24 1.92 -2.94
C ALA A 170 -0.38 0.50 -2.37
N SER A 171 -1.37 -0.23 -2.84
CA SER A 171 -1.45 -1.69 -2.74
C SER A 171 -1.12 -2.29 -4.09
N VAL A 172 -0.17 -3.22 -4.12
CA VAL A 172 0.39 -3.77 -5.36
C VAL A 172 0.41 -5.28 -5.25
N VAL A 173 -0.22 -5.94 -6.20
CA VAL A 173 -0.04 -7.37 -6.46
C VAL A 173 0.95 -7.48 -7.61
N THR A 174 2.02 -8.26 -7.44
CA THR A 174 3.00 -8.53 -8.49
C THR A 174 3.10 -10.04 -8.72
N ALA A 175 3.77 -10.43 -9.81
CA ALA A 175 4.15 -11.83 -10.05
C ALA A 175 4.98 -12.47 -8.92
N GLU A 176 5.49 -11.68 -7.97
CA GLU A 176 6.43 -12.13 -6.94
C GLU A 176 5.87 -12.04 -5.52
N GLY A 177 4.66 -11.53 -5.36
CA GLY A 177 4.03 -11.32 -4.06
C GLY A 177 3.22 -10.03 -4.02
N GLU A 178 2.85 -9.65 -2.82
CA GLU A 178 1.95 -8.53 -2.55
C GLU A 178 2.53 -7.59 -1.52
N ALA A 179 2.17 -6.32 -1.61
CA ALA A 179 2.47 -5.34 -0.57
C ALA A 179 1.47 -4.20 -0.58
N SER A 180 1.23 -3.63 0.60
CA SER A 180 0.67 -2.28 0.76
C SER A 180 1.73 -1.39 1.40
N VAL A 181 1.84 -0.16 0.90
CA VAL A 181 2.85 0.81 1.33
C VAL A 181 2.19 2.16 1.53
N THR A 182 2.59 2.86 2.60
CA THR A 182 2.41 4.31 2.69
C THR A 182 3.77 5.00 2.68
N SER A 183 3.85 6.13 1.97
CA SER A 183 5.00 7.02 1.96
C SER A 183 4.57 8.37 2.53
N THR A 184 5.28 8.87 3.54
CA THR A 184 4.90 10.08 4.27
C THR A 184 6.02 11.11 4.24
N CYS A 185 5.64 12.39 4.21
CA CYS A 185 6.60 13.50 4.24
C CYS A 185 5.96 14.77 4.83
N GLY A 186 6.80 15.64 5.38
CA GLY A 186 6.39 16.99 5.77
C GLY A 186 6.08 17.89 4.57
N VAL A 187 6.67 17.62 3.40
CA VAL A 187 6.47 18.35 2.14
C VAL A 187 6.09 17.39 1.02
N GLY A 188 5.11 17.76 0.19
CA GLY A 188 4.61 16.93 -0.90
C GLY A 188 5.62 16.68 -2.03
N ALA A 189 5.48 15.53 -2.71
CA ALA A 189 6.32 15.09 -3.81
C ALA A 189 5.70 15.41 -5.20
N GLY A 190 4.38 15.60 -5.30
CA GLY A 190 3.72 15.99 -6.54
C GLY A 190 2.23 15.65 -6.57
N ASN A 191 1.53 16.09 -7.62
CA ASN A 191 0.08 15.93 -7.73
C ASN A 191 -0.37 15.16 -8.98
N GLU A 192 0.54 14.59 -9.77
CA GLU A 192 0.15 13.84 -10.98
C GLU A 192 -0.38 12.44 -10.67
N ARG A 193 -1.71 12.34 -10.66
CA ARG A 193 -2.48 11.13 -10.37
C ARG A 193 -2.31 10.05 -11.46
N ILE A 194 -2.40 8.79 -11.04
CA ILE A 194 -2.70 7.64 -11.90
C ILE A 194 -4.11 7.20 -11.50
N ALA A 195 -5.05 7.28 -12.44
CA ALA A 195 -6.46 7.03 -12.16
C ALA A 195 -6.84 5.56 -12.42
N GLY A 196 -7.72 5.04 -11.56
CA GLY A 196 -8.37 3.75 -11.75
C GLY A 196 -7.45 2.54 -11.56
N GLU A 197 -8.02 1.37 -11.86
CA GLU A 197 -7.31 0.11 -11.83
C GLU A 197 -6.31 0.04 -12.99
N GLN A 198 -5.10 -0.40 -12.69
CA GLN A 198 -4.00 -0.55 -13.64
C GLN A 198 -3.51 -2.00 -13.61
N SER A 199 -3.21 -2.52 -14.80
CA SER A 199 -2.44 -3.75 -15.00
C SER A 199 -1.32 -3.43 -15.98
N THR A 200 -0.08 -3.44 -15.49
CA THR A 200 1.09 -3.01 -16.27
C THR A 200 2.36 -3.67 -15.77
N VAL A 201 3.47 -3.43 -16.46
CA VAL A 201 4.80 -3.89 -16.04
C VAL A 201 5.46 -2.82 -15.20
N LEU A 202 5.81 -3.18 -13.97
CA LEU A 202 6.68 -2.38 -13.10
C LEU A 202 8.10 -2.94 -13.15
N HIS A 203 9.05 -2.08 -12.80
CA HIS A 203 10.46 -2.44 -12.74
C HIS A 203 10.95 -2.25 -11.31
N ARG A 204 11.59 -3.27 -10.76
CA ARG A 204 12.32 -3.16 -9.50
C ARG A 204 13.79 -3.50 -9.72
N PRO A 205 14.72 -2.98 -8.91
CA PRO A 205 16.11 -3.41 -8.94
C PRO A 205 16.24 -4.93 -8.73
N ALA A 206 17.16 -5.55 -9.46
CA ALA A 206 17.64 -6.89 -9.12
C ALA A 206 18.49 -6.81 -7.84
N ASN A 207 18.38 -7.80 -6.96
CA ASN A 207 19.31 -7.88 -5.84
C ASN A 207 20.63 -8.57 -6.25
N GLY A 208 21.64 -8.58 -5.37
CA GLY A 208 22.95 -9.21 -5.63
C GLY A 208 22.95 -10.73 -5.87
N ARG A 209 21.79 -11.40 -5.81
CA ARG A 209 21.60 -12.83 -6.08
C ARG A 209 20.72 -13.11 -7.29
N GLU A 210 20.19 -12.06 -7.93
CA GLU A 210 19.30 -12.18 -9.07
C GLU A 210 20.00 -11.78 -10.37
N LYS A 211 19.65 -12.45 -11.46
CA LYS A 211 20.03 -12.00 -12.80
C LYS A 211 18.99 -10.96 -13.28
N PRO A 212 19.40 -9.74 -13.63
CA PRO A 212 18.49 -8.76 -14.24
C PRO A 212 17.79 -9.32 -15.48
N SER A 213 16.54 -8.92 -15.68
CA SER A 213 15.74 -9.34 -16.83
C SER A 213 14.62 -8.35 -17.12
N THR A 214 14.58 -7.88 -18.36
CA THR A 214 13.48 -7.04 -18.87
C THR A 214 12.31 -7.87 -19.41
N THR A 215 12.42 -9.20 -19.43
CA THR A 215 11.30 -10.09 -19.73
C THR A 215 10.36 -10.12 -18.52
N PRO A 216 9.11 -9.64 -18.65
CA PRO A 216 8.24 -9.53 -17.49
C PRO A 216 7.90 -10.90 -16.89
N LYS A 217 8.12 -11.05 -15.58
CA LYS A 217 7.55 -12.16 -14.82
C LYS A 217 6.03 -12.01 -14.82
N LYS A 218 5.32 -13.06 -15.25
CA LYS A 218 3.87 -13.03 -15.43
C LYS A 218 3.14 -13.11 -14.10
N LEU A 219 2.11 -12.28 -13.95
CA LEU A 219 1.23 -12.34 -12.79
C LEU A 219 0.34 -13.58 -12.94
N VAL A 220 0.62 -14.60 -12.14
CA VAL A 220 -0.24 -15.79 -12.07
C VAL A 220 -1.16 -15.60 -10.88
N PHE A 221 -2.42 -15.27 -11.14
CA PHE A 221 -3.47 -15.36 -10.12
C PHE A 221 -3.60 -16.84 -9.74
N GLY A 222 -3.13 -17.24 -8.55
CA GLY A 222 -3.27 -18.62 -8.08
C GLY A 222 -4.73 -19.07 -8.22
N GLY A 223 -5.01 -20.25 -8.77
CA GLY A 223 -4.63 -21.52 -8.16
C GLY A 223 -3.39 -22.22 -8.70
N ALA A 224 -2.61 -22.75 -7.74
CA ALA A 224 -1.67 -23.85 -7.84
C ALA A 224 -0.55 -23.74 -8.87
N ALA A 225 0.63 -23.34 -8.37
CA ALA A 225 1.87 -23.85 -8.92
C ALA A 225 1.99 -25.35 -8.60
N SER A 226 1.54 -26.20 -9.52
CA SER A 226 2.17 -27.51 -9.75
C SER A 226 1.93 -27.92 -11.20
N SER A 227 2.90 -28.61 -11.77
CA SER A 227 2.96 -29.14 -13.14
C SER A 227 1.72 -29.94 -13.57
N SER A 228 0.66 -29.27 -14.00
CA SER A 228 -0.59 -29.91 -14.40
C SER A 228 -0.66 -30.14 -15.91
N SER A 229 -0.88 -31.40 -16.30
CA SER A 229 -1.05 -31.80 -17.70
C SER A 229 -2.34 -31.22 -18.33
N PRO A 230 -2.46 -31.16 -19.66
CA PRO A 230 -3.62 -30.58 -20.36
C PRO A 230 -5.01 -31.13 -19.94
N LYS A 231 -5.06 -32.34 -19.36
CA LYS A 231 -6.32 -32.93 -18.87
C LYS A 231 -6.84 -32.29 -17.58
N GLU A 232 -5.97 -31.78 -16.72
CA GLU A 232 -6.39 -31.08 -15.49
C GLU A 232 -6.87 -29.66 -15.78
N ILE A 233 -6.30 -29.00 -16.79
CA ILE A 233 -6.76 -27.71 -17.30
C ILE A 233 -8.21 -27.80 -17.79
N LEU A 234 -8.55 -28.88 -18.51
CA LEU A 234 -9.93 -29.14 -18.94
C LEU A 234 -10.88 -29.38 -17.75
N GLY A 235 -10.40 -30.02 -16.67
CA GLY A 235 -11.18 -30.20 -15.43
C GLY A 235 -11.46 -28.90 -14.69
N ILE A 236 -10.48 -27.98 -14.65
CA ILE A 236 -10.65 -26.65 -14.05
C ILE A 236 -11.63 -25.82 -14.87
N ILE A 237 -11.51 -25.82 -16.21
CA ILE A 237 -12.44 -25.13 -17.11
C ILE A 237 -13.87 -25.67 -16.91
N ALA A 238 -14.05 -26.99 -16.83
CA ALA A 238 -15.35 -27.59 -16.55
C ALA A 238 -15.92 -27.17 -15.19
N THR A 239 -15.08 -27.07 -14.16
CA THR A 239 -15.50 -26.65 -12.81
C THR A 239 -15.92 -25.17 -12.79
N VAL A 240 -15.15 -24.28 -13.43
CA VAL A 240 -15.49 -22.85 -13.56
C VAL A 240 -16.78 -22.66 -14.35
N LEU A 241 -16.97 -23.41 -15.44
CA LEU A 241 -18.22 -23.40 -16.21
C LEU A 241 -19.41 -23.92 -15.40
N THR A 242 -19.19 -24.88 -14.50
CA THR A 242 -20.22 -25.40 -13.60
C THR A 242 -20.60 -24.37 -12.53
N VAL A 243 -19.62 -23.64 -11.97
CA VAL A 243 -19.90 -22.56 -11.02
C VAL A 243 -20.63 -21.39 -11.71
N LEU A 244 -20.22 -21.04 -12.94
CA LEU A 244 -20.90 -20.02 -13.75
C LEU A 244 -22.35 -20.41 -14.10
N SER A 245 -22.60 -21.69 -14.40
CA SER A 245 -23.96 -22.17 -14.68
C SER A 245 -24.83 -22.23 -13.43
N VAL A 246 -24.26 -22.54 -12.26
CA VAL A 246 -24.95 -22.43 -10.96
C VAL A 246 -25.28 -20.97 -10.65
N LEU A 247 -24.35 -20.04 -10.85
CA LEU A 247 -24.57 -18.60 -10.66
C LEU A 247 -25.62 -18.03 -11.63
N GLN A 248 -25.62 -18.46 -12.89
CA GLN A 248 -26.68 -18.11 -13.84
C GLN A 248 -28.05 -18.66 -13.43
N THR A 249 -28.09 -19.88 -12.90
CA THR A 249 -29.33 -20.49 -12.38
C THR A 249 -29.85 -19.73 -11.16
N LEU A 250 -28.96 -19.37 -10.22
CA LEU A 250 -29.30 -18.54 -9.06
C LEU A 250 -29.78 -17.14 -9.48
N TYR A 251 -29.13 -16.51 -10.47
CA TYR A 251 -29.58 -15.23 -11.00
C TYR A 251 -30.99 -15.32 -11.60
N LYS A 252 -31.29 -16.35 -12.41
CA LYS A 252 -32.64 -16.57 -12.96
C LYS A 252 -33.70 -16.86 -11.88
N PHE A 253 -33.30 -17.43 -10.75
CA PHE A 253 -34.20 -17.68 -9.62
C PHE A 253 -34.51 -16.40 -8.83
N VAL A 254 -33.53 -15.51 -8.71
CA VAL A 254 -33.64 -14.26 -7.94
C VAL A 254 -34.19 -13.10 -8.79
N GLU A 255 -34.03 -13.14 -10.12
CA GLU A 255 -34.49 -12.10 -11.06
C GLU A 255 -35.99 -11.75 -10.94
N PRO A 256 -36.95 -12.71 -10.80
CA PRO A 256 -38.37 -12.38 -10.64
C PRO A 256 -38.67 -11.66 -9.32
N GLN A 257 -37.93 -12.00 -8.26
CA GLN A 257 -38.07 -11.38 -6.93
C GLN A 257 -37.51 -9.95 -6.93
N LEU A 258 -36.39 -9.73 -7.63
CA LEU A 258 -35.82 -8.40 -7.84
C LEU A 258 -36.71 -7.51 -8.72
N LYS A 259 -37.42 -8.09 -9.70
CA LYS A 259 -38.42 -7.37 -10.52
C LYS A 259 -39.64 -6.97 -9.68
N GLN A 260 -40.19 -7.88 -8.86
CA GLN A 260 -41.27 -7.55 -7.94
C GLN A 260 -40.92 -6.44 -6.94
N LEU A 261 -39.68 -6.43 -6.43
CA LEU A 261 -39.20 -5.36 -5.55
C LEU A 261 -39.02 -4.02 -6.26
N ARG A 262 -38.75 -4.02 -7.56
CA ARG A 262 -38.66 -2.81 -8.40
C ARG A 262 -40.03 -2.20 -8.71
N ASP A 263 -41.06 -3.04 -8.83
CA ASP A 263 -42.42 -2.59 -9.11
C ASP A 263 -43.16 -2.09 -7.85
N LEU A 264 -42.50 -2.16 -6.68
CA LEU A 264 -42.99 -1.70 -5.38
C LEU A 264 -42.37 -0.35 -4.93
N VAL A 265 -41.54 0.29 -5.76
CA VAL A 265 -40.92 1.60 -5.53
C VAL A 265 -41.38 2.61 -6.57
#